data_AF-A0A442RHV6-F1
#
_entry.id   AF-A0A442RHV6-F1
#
_cell.length_a   1.000
_cell.length_b   1.000
_cell.length_c   1.000
_cell.angle_alpha   90.00
_cell.angle_beta   90.00
_cell.angle_gamma   90.00
#
_symmetry.space_group_name_H-M   'P 1'
#
loop_
_entity.id
_entity.type
_entity.pdbx_description
1 polymer ?
#
loop_
_entity_poly.entity_id
_entity_poly.type
_entity_poly.pdbx_seq_one_letter_code
_entity_poly.pdbx_strand_id
1 'polypeptide(L)'
;MKRVIILVALGAMLIPTGLRAADYCDDKFEPGESPDGKAMTMVSSMMSLALAERYCGASPTPLSQIDVVIEELHGCGPRSRLEAEFKKRMEEEKGAEAMTTDALIRDLVVGDDKDVPQAEVDRRARAGIEAELGGCSELLKIYQDFQDRYRNPPKWPREPDQ
;
A
#
# COMPACT_ATOMS: atom_id res chain seq x y z
N MET A 1 10.67 7.38 -51.38
CA MET A 1 10.80 6.34 -50.32
C MET A 1 11.26 6.95 -48.98
N LYS A 2 10.53 7.92 -48.39
CA LYS A 2 10.91 8.55 -47.09
C LYS A 2 9.72 9.03 -46.24
N ARG A 3 8.49 8.58 -46.52
CA ARG A 3 7.27 9.08 -45.82
C ARG A 3 6.42 8.01 -45.13
N VAL A 4 6.84 6.74 -45.16
CA VAL A 4 6.05 5.62 -44.62
C VAL A 4 6.50 5.22 -43.19
N ILE A 5 7.62 5.76 -42.69
CA ILE A 5 8.21 5.31 -41.42
C ILE A 5 7.67 6.06 -40.19
N ILE A 6 6.95 7.18 -40.37
CA ILE A 6 6.54 8.05 -39.25
C ILE A 6 5.25 7.59 -38.56
N LEU A 7 4.48 6.66 -39.15
CA LEU A 7 3.21 6.21 -38.58
C LEU A 7 3.33 5.04 -37.59
N VAL A 8 4.50 4.38 -37.51
CA VAL A 8 4.69 3.21 -36.61
C VAL A 8 5.23 3.65 -35.24
N ALA A 9 5.91 4.80 -35.16
CA ALA A 9 6.47 5.28 -33.88
C ALA A 9 5.42 5.87 -32.93
N LEU A 10 4.26 6.33 -33.43
CA LEU A 10 3.16 6.82 -32.58
C LEU A 10 2.22 5.70 -32.07
N GLY A 11 2.29 4.49 -32.62
CA GLY A 11 1.45 3.37 -32.17
C GLY A 11 1.94 2.70 -30.88
N ALA A 12 3.25 2.76 -30.60
CA ALA A 12 3.84 2.11 -29.43
C ALA A 12 3.70 2.93 -28.13
N MET A 13 3.25 4.18 -28.20
CA MET A 13 2.93 4.98 -27.00
C MET A 13 1.49 4.80 -26.53
N LEU A 14 0.66 4.08 -27.29
CA LEU A 14 -0.69 3.66 -26.92
C LEU A 14 -0.72 2.17 -26.56
N ILE A 15 0.33 1.68 -25.88
CA ILE A 15 0.17 0.41 -25.14
C ILE A 15 -0.90 0.70 -24.08
N PRO A 16 -2.00 -0.07 -24.05
CA PRO A 16 -3.06 0.15 -23.08
C PRO A 16 -2.44 0.09 -21.68
N THR A 17 -2.64 1.14 -20.89
CA THR A 17 -2.43 1.09 -19.43
C THR A 17 -3.14 -0.10 -18.79
N GLY A 18 -4.16 -0.65 -19.45
CA GLY A 18 -4.85 -1.89 -19.06
C GLY A 18 -3.98 -3.17 -19.05
N LEU A 19 -2.90 -3.27 -19.84
CA LEU A 19 -1.99 -4.43 -19.78
C LEU A 19 -1.06 -4.37 -18.57
N ARG A 20 -0.66 -3.17 -18.14
CA ARG A 20 0.07 -3.00 -16.88
C ARG A 20 -0.82 -3.25 -15.66
N ALA A 21 -2.09 -2.87 -15.71
CA ALA A 21 -3.03 -3.14 -14.62
C ALA A 21 -3.35 -4.64 -14.46
N ALA A 22 -3.30 -5.44 -15.55
CA ALA A 22 -3.57 -6.88 -15.48
C ALA A 22 -2.49 -7.66 -14.71
N ASP A 23 -1.21 -7.38 -14.96
CA ASP A 23 -0.11 -8.00 -14.20
C ASP A 23 0.00 -7.44 -12.76
N TYR A 24 -0.49 -6.21 -12.53
CA TYR A 24 -0.41 -5.55 -11.21
C TYR A 24 -1.47 -6.03 -10.20
N CYS A 25 -2.58 -6.56 -10.71
CA CYS A 25 -3.69 -7.04 -9.91
C CYS A 25 -3.74 -8.58 -9.82
N ASP A 26 -2.91 -9.27 -10.59
CA ASP A 26 -2.61 -10.69 -10.39
C ASP A 26 -1.39 -10.76 -9.45
N ASP A 27 -1.59 -11.23 -8.21
CA ASP A 27 -0.54 -11.32 -7.16
C ASP A 27 0.54 -12.38 -7.45
N LYS A 28 1.03 -12.50 -8.69
CA LYS A 28 2.08 -13.43 -9.08
C LYS A 28 3.44 -12.75 -8.95
N PHE A 29 4.01 -12.78 -7.75
CA PHE A 29 5.42 -12.44 -7.55
C PHE A 29 6.31 -13.58 -8.06
N GLU A 30 7.11 -13.33 -9.09
CA GLU A 30 8.14 -14.29 -9.51
C GLU A 30 9.36 -14.22 -8.56
N PRO A 31 9.97 -15.36 -8.18
CA PRO A 31 11.15 -15.36 -7.31
C PRO A 31 12.31 -14.56 -7.94
N GLY A 32 12.72 -13.47 -7.28
CA GLY A 32 13.80 -12.58 -7.74
C GLY A 32 13.33 -11.28 -8.37
N GLU A 33 12.03 -11.04 -8.46
CA GLU A 33 11.47 -9.76 -8.87
C GLU A 33 11.65 -8.71 -7.75
N SER A 34 12.05 -7.49 -8.11
CA SER A 34 12.12 -6.39 -7.15
C SER A 34 10.73 -6.11 -6.58
N PRO A 35 10.59 -5.68 -5.31
CA PRO A 35 9.30 -5.28 -4.77
C PRO A 35 8.61 -4.32 -5.74
N ASP A 36 7.42 -4.68 -6.19
CA ASP A 36 6.66 -3.84 -7.08
C ASP A 36 6.24 -2.55 -6.34
N GLY A 37 5.84 -1.52 -7.11
CA GLY A 37 5.37 -0.26 -6.53
C GLY A 37 4.20 -0.47 -5.55
N LYS A 38 3.42 -1.55 -5.73
CA LYS A 38 2.26 -1.92 -4.92
C LYS A 38 2.70 -2.32 -3.53
N ALA A 39 3.63 -3.27 -3.43
CA ALA A 39 4.18 -3.78 -2.19
C ALA A 39 4.87 -2.66 -1.41
N MET A 40 5.64 -1.80 -2.09
CA MET A 40 6.25 -0.65 -1.42
C MET A 40 5.20 0.35 -0.90
N THR A 41 4.14 0.61 -1.67
CA THR A 41 3.04 1.49 -1.21
C THR A 41 2.29 0.85 -0.05
N MET A 42 2.03 -0.45 -0.09
CA MET A 42 1.39 -1.22 0.97
C MET A 42 2.19 -1.14 2.27
N VAL A 43 3.48 -1.49 2.22
CA VAL A 43 4.38 -1.43 3.40
C VAL A 43 4.49 0.00 3.93
N SER A 44 4.64 1.00 3.05
CA SER A 44 4.71 2.41 3.46
C SER A 44 3.41 2.90 4.10
N SER A 45 2.25 2.49 3.59
CA SER A 45 0.95 2.84 4.17
C SER A 45 0.75 2.14 5.52
N MET A 46 1.04 0.84 5.60
CA MET A 46 0.99 0.09 6.87
C MET A 46 1.89 0.72 7.92
N MET A 47 3.13 1.09 7.57
CA MET A 47 4.06 1.79 8.46
C MET A 47 3.49 3.12 8.95
N SER A 48 3.04 3.97 8.03
CA SER A 48 2.58 5.32 8.36
C SER A 48 1.34 5.28 9.27
N LEU A 49 0.40 4.38 8.97
CA LEU A 49 -0.79 4.16 9.78
C LEU A 49 -0.44 3.59 11.15
N ALA A 50 0.45 2.58 11.21
CA ALA A 50 0.88 1.99 12.47
C ALA A 50 1.56 3.01 13.40
N LEU A 51 2.42 3.86 12.85
CA LEU A 51 3.06 4.94 13.62
C LEU A 51 2.05 6.00 14.08
N ALA A 52 1.10 6.37 13.21
CA ALA A 52 0.04 7.32 13.56
C ALA A 52 -0.86 6.79 14.69
N GLU A 53 -1.23 5.51 14.64
CA GLU A 53 -2.03 4.83 15.66
C GLU A 53 -1.28 4.73 16.99
N ARG A 54 -0.04 4.21 16.94
CA ARG A 54 0.72 3.89 18.15
C ARG A 54 1.25 5.12 18.88
N TYR A 55 1.65 6.16 18.14
CA TYR A 55 2.40 7.29 18.70
C TYR A 55 1.70 8.65 18.57
N CYS A 56 0.73 8.79 17.66
CA CYS A 56 0.05 10.06 17.37
C CYS A 56 -1.45 10.09 17.69
N GLY A 57 -2.01 8.98 18.21
CA GLY A 57 -3.40 8.91 18.68
C GLY A 57 -4.45 8.70 17.59
N ALA A 58 -4.06 8.24 16.41
CA ALA A 58 -5.01 7.83 15.38
C ALA A 58 -5.78 6.56 15.82
N SER A 59 -6.98 6.36 15.25
CA SER A 59 -7.76 5.15 15.54
C SER A 59 -7.27 3.95 14.73
N PRO A 60 -7.28 2.71 15.27
CA PRO A 60 -6.80 1.53 14.58
C PRO A 60 -7.47 1.30 13.21
N THR A 61 -6.65 1.01 12.21
CA THR A 61 -7.06 0.74 10.83
C THR A 61 -6.95 -0.76 10.54
N PRO A 62 -8.06 -1.46 10.23
CA PRO A 62 -8.00 -2.87 9.88
C PRO A 62 -7.16 -3.09 8.61
N LEU A 63 -6.34 -4.15 8.60
CA LEU A 63 -5.51 -4.51 7.44
C LEU A 63 -6.34 -4.68 6.16
N SER A 64 -7.55 -5.21 6.27
CA SER A 64 -8.49 -5.34 5.14
C SER A 64 -8.81 -3.99 4.47
N GLN A 65 -8.86 -2.89 5.24
CA GLN A 65 -9.09 -1.56 4.67
C GLN A 65 -7.85 -1.07 3.93
N ILE A 66 -6.66 -1.37 4.45
CA ILE A 66 -5.38 -1.00 3.82
C ILE A 66 -5.25 -1.70 2.48
N ASP A 67 -5.46 -3.02 2.45
CA ASP A 67 -5.46 -3.84 1.23
C ASP A 67 -6.41 -3.25 0.18
N VAL A 68 -7.68 -3.07 0.55
CA VAL A 68 -8.71 -2.52 -0.34
C VAL A 68 -8.31 -1.16 -0.91
N VAL A 69 -7.86 -0.21 -0.09
CA VAL A 69 -7.50 1.14 -0.57
C VAL A 69 -6.33 1.09 -1.54
N ILE A 70 -5.32 0.26 -1.27
CA ILE A 70 -4.16 0.11 -2.15
C ILE A 70 -4.56 -0.52 -3.47
N GLU A 71 -5.35 -1.60 -3.45
CA GLU A 71 -5.86 -2.26 -4.65
C GLU A 71 -6.75 -1.33 -5.49
N GLU A 72 -7.65 -0.58 -4.83
CA GLU A 72 -8.49 0.40 -5.49
C GLU A 72 -7.67 1.52 -6.14
N LEU A 73 -6.59 1.99 -5.49
CA LEU A 73 -5.68 3.02 -6.01
C LEU A 73 -4.95 2.57 -7.27
N HIS A 74 -4.62 1.28 -7.37
CA HIS A 74 -3.93 0.72 -8.52
C HIS A 74 -4.84 0.23 -9.63
N GLY A 75 -6.15 0.33 -9.39
CA GLY A 75 -7.15 0.06 -10.40
C GLY A 75 -7.58 -1.41 -10.45
N CYS A 76 -7.41 -2.14 -9.35
CA CYS A 76 -7.72 -3.56 -9.25
C CYS A 76 -9.20 -3.85 -9.01
N GLY A 77 -10.09 -2.96 -9.42
CA GLY A 77 -11.53 -3.17 -9.47
C GLY A 77 -12.31 -2.67 -8.25
N PRO A 78 -13.61 -2.98 -8.20
CA PRO A 78 -14.50 -2.43 -7.19
C PRO A 78 -14.26 -3.04 -5.82
N ARG A 79 -14.37 -2.21 -4.78
CA ARG A 79 -14.24 -2.59 -3.36
C ARG A 79 -14.90 -3.91 -2.98
N SER A 80 -16.15 -4.13 -3.38
CA SER A 80 -16.90 -5.32 -2.98
C SER A 80 -16.25 -6.62 -3.46
N ARG A 81 -15.55 -6.59 -4.59
CA ARG A 81 -14.76 -7.75 -5.07
C ARG A 81 -13.50 -7.93 -4.23
N LEU A 82 -12.78 -6.84 -3.98
CA LEU A 82 -11.53 -6.84 -3.22
C LEU A 82 -11.74 -7.30 -1.77
N GLU A 83 -12.80 -6.83 -1.11
CA GLU A 83 -13.17 -7.27 0.23
C GLU A 83 -13.50 -8.78 0.28
N ALA A 84 -14.16 -9.29 -0.77
CA ALA A 84 -14.48 -10.72 -0.88
C ALA A 84 -13.21 -11.57 -1.11
N GLU A 85 -12.29 -11.09 -1.94
CA GLU A 85 -10.99 -11.71 -2.19
C GLU A 85 -10.12 -11.73 -0.94
N PHE A 86 -9.99 -10.60 -0.24
CA PHE A 86 -9.28 -10.52 1.03
C PHE A 86 -9.85 -11.50 2.07
N LYS A 87 -11.18 -11.51 2.21
CA LYS A 87 -11.86 -12.45 3.13
C LYS A 87 -11.55 -13.90 2.77
N LYS A 88 -11.62 -14.25 1.49
CA LYS A 88 -11.31 -15.60 1.00
C LYS A 88 -9.85 -15.98 1.29
N ARG A 89 -8.89 -15.08 1.01
CA ARG A 89 -7.46 -15.30 1.33
C ARG A 89 -7.27 -15.59 2.82
N MET A 90 -7.87 -14.80 3.69
CA MET A 90 -7.78 -14.99 5.14
C MET A 90 -8.39 -16.32 5.63
N GLU A 91 -9.48 -16.77 5.01
CA GLU A 91 -10.13 -18.05 5.30
C GLU A 91 -9.32 -19.25 4.78
N GLU A 92 -8.70 -19.13 3.60
CA GLU A 92 -7.92 -20.19 2.95
C GLU A 92 -6.51 -20.35 3.57
N GLU A 93 -5.86 -19.26 3.95
CA GLU A 93 -4.50 -19.27 4.52
C GLU A 93 -4.46 -19.64 6.01
N LYS A 94 -5.59 -20.01 6.63
CA LYS A 94 -5.70 -20.40 8.05
C LYS A 94 -4.94 -19.46 9.00
N GLY A 95 -5.17 -18.17 8.83
CA GLY A 95 -4.60 -17.14 9.69
C GLY A 95 -3.14 -16.89 9.33
N ALA A 96 -2.92 -16.02 8.35
CA ALA A 96 -1.76 -15.14 8.41
C ALA A 96 -1.70 -14.60 9.85
N GLU A 97 -0.65 -14.97 10.58
CA GLU A 97 -0.42 -14.56 11.96
C GLU A 97 -0.69 -13.05 12.00
N ALA A 98 -1.68 -12.62 12.80
CA ALA A 98 -2.14 -11.24 12.77
C ALA A 98 -0.95 -10.34 13.09
N MET A 99 -0.35 -9.75 12.06
CA MET A 99 0.79 -8.87 12.19
C MET A 99 0.32 -7.69 13.04
N THR A 100 0.74 -7.67 14.30
CA THR A 100 0.33 -6.60 15.21
C THR A 100 1.05 -5.32 14.80
N THR A 101 0.43 -4.18 15.08
CA THR A 101 1.05 -2.85 14.91
C THR A 101 2.44 -2.81 15.57
N ASP A 102 2.59 -3.41 16.75
CA ASP A 102 3.87 -3.46 17.46
C ASP A 102 4.91 -4.35 16.77
N ALA A 103 4.50 -5.48 16.17
CA ALA A 103 5.39 -6.34 15.40
C ALA A 103 5.90 -5.64 14.13
N LEU A 104 4.99 -4.96 13.41
CA LEU A 104 5.32 -4.17 12.23
C LEU A 104 6.28 -3.01 12.56
N ILE A 105 6.00 -2.24 13.61
CA ILE A 105 6.87 -1.12 14.03
C ILE A 105 8.25 -1.66 14.42
N ARG A 106 8.31 -2.77 15.14
CA ARG A 106 9.59 -3.38 15.54
C ARG A 106 10.40 -3.80 14.32
N ASP A 107 9.81 -4.55 13.40
CA ASP A 107 10.47 -4.99 12.17
C ASP A 107 11.05 -3.81 11.38
N LEU A 108 10.30 -2.71 11.28
CA LEU A 108 10.74 -1.54 10.51
C LEU A 108 11.81 -0.69 11.23
N VAL A 109 11.79 -0.63 12.57
CA VAL A 109 12.68 0.25 13.35
C VAL A 109 14.00 -0.44 13.71
N VAL A 110 13.98 -1.76 13.92
CA VAL A 110 15.16 -2.52 14.36
C VAL A 110 15.47 -3.74 13.49
N GLY A 111 14.66 -4.06 12.49
CA GLY A 111 14.87 -5.21 11.62
C GLY A 111 14.84 -6.52 12.40
N ASP A 112 15.80 -7.40 12.10
CA ASP A 112 15.94 -8.72 12.73
C ASP A 112 16.47 -8.67 14.17
N ASP A 113 16.85 -7.51 14.70
CA ASP A 113 17.37 -7.38 16.06
C ASP A 113 16.23 -7.40 17.10
N LYS A 114 15.83 -8.62 17.46
CA LYS A 114 14.72 -8.89 18.40
C LYS A 114 15.09 -8.60 19.85
N ASP A 115 16.36 -8.43 20.18
CA ASP A 115 16.84 -8.24 21.55
C ASP A 115 16.72 -6.78 22.00
N VAL A 116 16.36 -5.86 21.09
CA VAL A 116 16.16 -4.45 21.43
C VAL A 116 14.95 -4.27 22.36
N PRO A 117 15.12 -3.67 23.55
CA PRO A 117 14.00 -3.39 24.45
C PRO A 117 12.93 -2.52 23.79
N GLN A 118 11.65 -2.75 24.08
CA GLN A 118 10.56 -1.96 23.48
C GLN A 118 10.69 -0.45 23.73
N ALA A 119 11.22 -0.03 24.88
CA ALA A 119 11.48 1.38 25.16
C ALA A 119 12.49 2.01 24.19
N GLU A 120 13.48 1.24 23.74
CA GLU A 120 14.45 1.68 22.74
C GLU A 120 13.81 1.75 21.34
N VAL A 121 12.98 0.77 20.98
CA VAL A 121 12.16 0.79 19.75
C VAL A 121 11.28 2.04 19.73
N ASP A 122 10.54 2.29 20.80
CA ASP A 122 9.66 3.46 20.93
C ASP A 122 10.44 4.77 20.84
N ARG A 123 11.65 4.84 21.42
CA ARG A 123 12.51 6.02 21.34
C ARG A 123 12.95 6.28 19.90
N ARG A 124 13.42 5.24 19.19
CA ARG A 124 13.85 5.35 17.79
C ARG A 124 12.69 5.70 16.86
N ALA A 125 11.53 5.06 17.05
CA ALA A 125 10.32 5.36 16.29
C ALA A 125 9.92 6.83 16.44
N ARG A 126 9.86 7.35 17.67
CA ARG A 126 9.56 8.77 17.93
C ARG A 126 10.60 9.70 17.32
N ALA A 127 11.88 9.34 17.36
CA ALA A 127 12.93 10.14 16.71
C ALA A 127 12.75 10.18 15.19
N GLY A 128 12.45 9.04 14.55
CA GLY A 128 12.18 8.96 13.11
C GLY A 128 10.93 9.73 12.70
N ILE A 129 9.86 9.68 13.52
CA ILE A 129 8.63 10.46 13.30
C ILE A 129 8.97 11.96 13.18
N GLU A 130 9.72 12.51 14.13
CA GLU A 130 10.06 13.93 14.14
C GLU A 130 11.09 14.31 13.07
N ALA A 131 12.11 13.46 12.84
CA ALA A 131 13.23 13.80 11.97
C ALA A 131 12.96 13.55 10.48
N GLU A 132 12.20 12.51 10.14
CA GLU A 132 12.08 12.01 8.76
C GLU A 132 10.66 12.08 8.24
N LEU A 133 9.65 11.96 9.11
CA LEU A 133 8.25 11.85 8.71
C LEU A 133 7.45 13.14 8.91
N GLY A 134 8.08 14.25 9.29
CA GLY A 134 7.42 15.55 9.48
C GLY A 134 6.58 15.66 10.76
N GLY A 135 6.82 14.76 11.72
CA GLY A 135 6.16 14.72 13.02
C GLY A 135 4.72 14.18 12.95
N CYS A 136 4.08 14.11 14.11
CA CYS A 136 2.70 13.60 14.20
C CYS A 136 1.69 14.40 13.37
N SER A 137 1.95 15.67 13.09
CA SER A 137 1.05 16.48 12.25
C SER A 137 0.95 15.95 10.82
N GLU A 138 2.04 15.43 10.26
CA GLU A 138 2.07 14.92 8.90
C GLU A 138 1.53 13.49 8.84
N LEU A 139 1.89 12.65 9.81
CA LEU A 139 1.31 11.31 9.94
C LEU A 139 -0.21 11.33 10.08
N LEU A 140 -0.76 12.29 10.84
CA LEU A 140 -2.21 12.45 10.96
C LEU A 140 -2.87 12.92 9.66
N LYS A 141 -2.19 13.71 8.81
CA LYS A 141 -2.70 14.04 7.47
C LYS A 141 -2.73 12.81 6.57
N ILE A 142 -1.67 12.00 6.57
CA ILE A 142 -1.62 10.74 5.81
C ILE A 142 -2.76 9.82 6.27
N TYR A 143 -2.95 9.68 7.58
CA TYR A 143 -4.07 8.93 8.16
C TYR A 143 -5.43 9.47 7.68
N GLN A 144 -5.64 10.79 7.71
CA GLN A 144 -6.88 11.41 7.25
C GLN A 144 -7.12 11.18 5.75
N ASP A 145 -6.11 11.36 4.91
CA ASP A 145 -6.19 11.09 3.47
C ASP A 145 -6.55 9.62 3.21
N PHE A 146 -5.92 8.69 3.93
CA PHE A 146 -6.26 7.28 3.84
C PHE A 146 -7.73 7.02 4.21
N GLN A 147 -8.20 7.57 5.34
CA GLN A 147 -9.59 7.43 5.77
C GLN A 147 -10.58 8.08 4.78
N ASP A 148 -10.20 9.18 4.15
CA ASP A 148 -11.00 9.84 3.13
C ASP A 148 -11.10 9.01 1.84
N ARG A 149 -10.01 8.38 1.39
CA ARG A 149 -10.03 7.42 0.28
C ARG A 149 -10.88 6.20 0.59
N TYR A 150 -10.75 5.67 1.80
CA TYR A 150 -11.60 4.57 2.24
C TYR A 150 -13.07 4.99 2.27
N ARG A 151 -13.43 6.17 2.77
CA ARG A 151 -14.82 6.65 2.74
C ARG A 151 -15.35 6.97 1.34
N ASN A 152 -14.47 7.38 0.43
CA ASN A 152 -14.82 7.83 -0.91
C ASN A 152 -14.10 6.99 -1.97
N PRO A 153 -14.54 5.73 -2.21
CA PRO A 153 -13.93 4.89 -3.24
C PRO A 153 -13.99 5.53 -4.62
N PRO A 154 -13.02 5.23 -5.50
CA PRO A 154 -13.09 5.64 -6.89
C PRO A 154 -14.33 5.05 -7.57
N LYS A 155 -14.89 5.77 -8.55
CA LYS A 155 -15.99 5.27 -9.36
C LYS A 155 -15.49 4.17 -10.30
N TRP A 156 -16.30 3.13 -10.44
CA TRP A 156 -16.03 1.97 -11.28
C TRP A 156 -17.12 1.80 -12.34
N PRO A 157 -16.78 1.53 -13.62
CA PRO A 157 -15.43 1.48 -14.20
C PRO A 157 -14.74 2.86 -14.14
N ARG A 158 -13.41 2.88 -13.98
CA ARG A 158 -12.67 4.14 -14.02
C ARG A 158 -12.94 4.83 -15.37
N GLU A 159 -13.41 6.06 -15.32
CA GLU A 159 -13.46 6.90 -16.51
C GLU A 159 -12.01 7.02 -17.01
N PRO A 160 -11.75 6.82 -18.33
CA PRO A 160 -10.40 7.01 -18.85
C PRO A 160 -9.99 8.45 -18.58
N ASP A 161 -8.80 8.63 -17.98
CA ASP A 161 -8.21 9.94 -17.73
C ASP A 161 -8.24 10.75 -19.05
N GLN A 162 -8.97 11.87 -19.05
CA GLN A 162 -9.11 12.75 -20.23
C GLN A 162 -7.87 13.60 -20.46
#